data_AF-A0A497RTR8-F1
#
_entry.id   AF-A0A497RTR8-F1
#
_cell.length_a   1.000
_cell.length_b   1.000
_cell.length_c   1.000
_cell.angle_alpha   90.00
_cell.angle_beta   90.00
_cell.angle_gamma   90.00
#
_symmetry.space_group_name_H-M   'P 1'
#
loop_
_entity.id
_entity.type
_entity.pdbx_description
1 polymer ?
#
loop_
_entity_poly.entity_id
_entity_poly.type
_entity_poly.pdbx_seq_one_letter_code
_entity_poly.pdbx_strand_id
1 'polypeptide(L)'
;MKIWLLRVGVWLTLKLRVYYVWSRVYQWLYEKRKWSQVTIPLFPTFKDIEEIVGAMEWHKDSWRELWDAISSPQAAYGKHLKGERTSHDCLPAGTLLLRNDYSFVPIEHVKIGDTVIGNGSSVRILKTWRKGIKPTLVFRLNNGCSLTCTADHKIFVHRGIRGGVGRTKKVQCIRAKEVHVGDILLQPQKFPLQAESPRDTKLAWLEGTYVADGWVSRYNQFYVAALENGTKHSNRERIQKFCTARGIYFKPTRKCVAIGDKILTAHMRTFGIGAPQKHVPNMAFDKKSLNSFLLGVQNDASTAASGTITYNTTSVQLALQLRVLHRMRGESTHLRRRDNHGGLGDKPIYRIIPRTGIRGRFKSTTVREIAIGPEVETYDVMTESGEIYLPECDIVVHNCDDISIFAAFCLERARKNGNLTRTVTDVGLLSCPWLKNTGKVGGHNVCAFAYRNNGGVKWASISNWYDGEIQWDFSDKEDIIKKMTAGFATSLGWAYARVSLKKEKLRLKPTEYHWNVKGD
;
A
#
# COMPACT_ATOMS: atom_id res chain seq x y z
N MET A 1 -8.36 -27.99 55.37
CA MET A 1 -8.56 -28.04 53.90
C MET A 1 -10.02 -28.22 53.46
N LYS A 2 -10.87 -29.00 54.17
CA LYS A 2 -12.26 -29.29 53.75
C LYS A 2 -13.24 -28.09 53.75
N ILE A 3 -13.09 -27.13 54.65
CA ILE A 3 -14.00 -25.96 54.75
C ILE A 3 -13.81 -24.95 53.61
N TRP A 4 -12.59 -24.81 53.07
CA TRP A 4 -12.29 -23.88 51.98
C TRP A 4 -12.91 -24.36 50.66
N LEU A 5 -12.79 -25.66 50.35
CA LEU A 5 -13.41 -26.25 49.16
C LEU A 5 -14.95 -26.15 49.21
N LEU A 6 -15.55 -26.26 50.40
CA LEU A 6 -16.99 -26.11 50.59
C LEU A 6 -17.44 -24.66 50.35
N ARG A 7 -16.67 -23.67 50.83
CA ARG A 7 -16.94 -22.24 50.58
C ARG A 7 -16.77 -21.87 49.10
N VAL A 8 -15.77 -22.43 48.42
CA VAL A 8 -15.58 -22.25 46.98
C VAL A 8 -16.72 -22.91 46.20
N GLY A 9 -17.15 -24.11 46.58
CA GLY A 9 -18.26 -24.82 45.96
C GLY A 9 -19.60 -24.10 46.11
N VAL A 10 -19.93 -23.62 47.32
CA VAL A 10 -21.14 -22.84 47.58
C VAL A 10 -21.11 -21.52 46.80
N TRP A 11 -19.97 -20.82 46.79
CA TRP A 11 -19.81 -19.58 46.02
C TRP A 11 -19.94 -19.79 44.50
N LEU A 12 -19.32 -20.85 43.95
CA LEU A 12 -19.45 -21.18 42.53
C LEU A 12 -20.90 -21.52 42.17
N THR A 13 -21.58 -22.29 43.03
CA THR A 13 -22.96 -22.72 42.81
C THR A 13 -23.92 -21.54 42.83
N LEU A 14 -23.77 -20.62 43.78
CA LEU A 14 -24.57 -19.39 43.85
C LEU A 14 -24.35 -18.52 42.62
N LYS A 15 -23.09 -18.38 42.19
CA LYS A 15 -22.73 -17.56 41.03
C LYS A 15 -23.27 -18.14 39.72
N LEU A 16 -23.17 -19.46 39.54
CA LEU A 16 -23.73 -20.16 38.38
C LEU A 16 -25.25 -20.07 38.34
N ARG A 17 -25.93 -20.15 39.49
CA ARG A 17 -27.39 -19.95 39.57
C ARG A 17 -27.80 -18.52 39.21
N VAL A 18 -27.05 -17.50 39.64
CA VAL A 18 -27.29 -16.11 39.24
C VAL A 18 -27.10 -15.92 37.74
N TYR A 19 -26.05 -16.51 37.15
CA TYR A 19 -25.85 -16.46 35.69
C TYR A 19 -26.94 -17.19 34.90
N TYR A 20 -27.41 -18.33 35.39
CA TYR A 20 -28.51 -19.08 34.77
C TYR A 20 -29.82 -18.29 34.81
N VAL A 21 -30.15 -17.65 35.94
CA VAL A 21 -31.32 -16.78 36.06
C VAL A 21 -31.21 -15.59 35.11
N TRP A 22 -30.05 -14.93 35.04
CA TRP A 22 -29.84 -13.82 34.10
C TRP A 22 -29.91 -14.23 32.63
N SER A 23 -29.40 -15.42 32.28
CA SER A 23 -29.54 -16.00 30.95
C SER A 23 -31.01 -16.22 30.56
N ARG A 24 -31.83 -16.72 31.50
CA ARG A 24 -33.27 -16.93 31.29
C ARG A 24 -34.03 -15.61 31.19
N VAL A 25 -33.66 -14.59 31.97
CA VAL A 25 -34.23 -13.24 31.86
C VAL A 25 -33.87 -12.60 30.51
N TYR A 26 -32.62 -12.75 30.05
CA TYR A 26 -32.21 -12.25 28.73
C TYR A 26 -32.92 -12.97 27.58
N GLN A 27 -33.03 -14.29 27.64
CA GLN A 27 -33.79 -15.08 26.69
C GLN A 27 -35.26 -14.65 26.65
N TRP A 28 -35.89 -14.50 27.82
CA TRP A 28 -37.27 -14.04 27.94
C TRP A 28 -37.48 -12.62 27.39
N LEU A 29 -36.55 -11.69 27.67
CA LEU A 29 -36.58 -10.33 27.14
C LEU A 29 -36.40 -10.29 25.61
N TYR A 30 -35.62 -11.22 25.06
CA TYR A 30 -35.37 -11.35 23.64
C TYR A 30 -36.57 -11.96 22.90
N GLU A 31 -37.16 -13.03 23.45
CA GLU A 31 -38.36 -13.71 22.91
C GLU A 31 -39.62 -12.80 22.98
N LYS A 32 -39.77 -11.99 24.04
CA LYS A 32 -40.91 -11.06 24.20
C LYS A 32 -40.90 -9.85 23.24
N ARG A 33 -39.78 -9.51 22.60
CA ARG A 33 -39.62 -8.24 21.86
C ARG A 33 -39.61 -8.31 20.32
N LYS A 34 -40.03 -9.42 19.69
CA LYS A 34 -40.16 -9.56 18.20
C LYS A 34 -38.87 -9.22 17.41
N TRP A 35 -37.69 -9.69 17.84
CA TRP A 35 -36.42 -9.53 17.07
C TRP A 35 -36.00 -10.82 16.34
N SER A 36 -36.95 -11.48 15.67
CA SER A 36 -36.79 -12.86 15.15
C SER A 36 -36.15 -13.01 13.76
N GLN A 37 -35.48 -11.99 13.21
CA GLN A 37 -34.94 -12.07 11.83
C GLN A 37 -33.42 -11.91 11.69
N VAL A 38 -32.67 -11.78 12.79
CA VAL A 38 -31.20 -11.74 12.73
C VAL A 38 -30.65 -12.99 13.39
N THR A 39 -30.21 -13.94 12.57
CA THR A 39 -29.49 -15.13 13.03
C THR A 39 -28.04 -14.72 13.33
N ILE A 40 -27.75 -14.47 14.60
CA ILE A 40 -26.38 -14.25 15.08
C ILE A 40 -25.73 -15.63 15.26
N PRO A 41 -24.56 -15.91 14.69
CA PRO A 41 -23.86 -17.16 14.97
C PRO A 41 -23.50 -17.22 16.46
N LEU A 42 -23.96 -18.27 17.13
CA LEU A 42 -23.59 -18.60 18.50
C LEU A 42 -22.21 -19.27 18.48
N PHE A 43 -21.33 -18.85 19.38
CA PHE A 43 -20.04 -19.52 19.64
C PHE A 43 -20.16 -20.25 20.98
N PRO A 44 -20.43 -21.57 20.98
CA PRO A 44 -20.73 -22.32 22.21
C PRO A 44 -19.55 -22.42 23.17
N THR A 45 -18.32 -22.32 22.67
CA THR A 45 -17.11 -22.50 23.47
C THR A 45 -16.01 -21.49 23.11
N PHE A 46 -15.03 -21.31 24.02
CA PHE A 46 -13.84 -20.49 23.75
C PHE A 46 -12.97 -21.04 22.61
N LYS A 47 -13.03 -22.35 22.34
CA LYS A 47 -12.30 -22.99 21.25
C LYS A 47 -12.80 -22.56 19.88
N ASP A 48 -14.11 -22.28 19.75
CA ASP A 48 -14.73 -21.80 18.50
C ASP A 48 -14.29 -20.36 18.16
N ILE A 49 -13.99 -19.56 19.19
CA ILE A 49 -13.44 -18.21 19.03
C ILE A 49 -11.94 -18.28 18.72
N GLU A 50 -11.19 -19.16 19.38
CA GLU A 50 -9.76 -19.40 19.09
C GLU A 50 -9.55 -19.96 17.67
N GLU A 51 -10.45 -20.82 17.16
CA GLU A 51 -10.39 -21.31 15.78
C GLU A 51 -10.59 -20.17 14.77
N ILE A 52 -11.50 -19.22 15.03
CA ILE A 52 -11.74 -18.09 14.12
C ILE A 52 -10.62 -17.04 14.21
N VAL A 53 -10.21 -16.67 15.42
CA VAL A 53 -9.11 -15.71 15.63
C VAL A 53 -7.77 -16.31 15.19
N GLY A 54 -7.59 -17.62 15.34
CA GLY A 54 -6.46 -18.38 14.83
C GLY A 54 -6.51 -18.60 13.31
N ALA A 55 -7.70 -18.59 12.70
CA ALA A 55 -7.89 -18.60 11.26
C ALA A 55 -7.76 -17.22 10.59
N MET A 56 -7.75 -16.14 11.38
CA MET A 56 -7.44 -14.79 10.88
C MET A 56 -5.94 -14.66 10.62
N GLU A 57 -5.55 -14.24 9.42
CA GLU A 57 -4.15 -13.93 9.12
C GLU A 57 -3.73 -12.61 9.77
N TRP A 58 -3.19 -12.70 10.99
CA TRP A 58 -2.61 -11.55 11.69
C TRP A 58 -1.19 -11.27 11.20
N HIS A 59 -0.90 -10.03 10.77
CA HIS A 59 0.46 -9.63 10.46
C HIS A 59 1.34 -9.57 11.72
N LYS A 60 2.54 -10.16 11.65
CA LYS A 60 3.51 -10.22 12.75
C LYS A 60 3.92 -8.84 13.28
N ASP A 61 3.91 -7.82 12.42
CA ASP A 61 4.33 -6.46 12.75
C ASP A 61 3.30 -5.73 13.62
N SER A 62 2.01 -6.05 13.46
CA SER A 62 0.93 -5.51 14.29
C SER A 62 1.07 -5.90 15.76
N TRP A 63 1.60 -7.10 16.05
CA TRP A 63 1.87 -7.55 17.42
C TRP A 63 3.04 -6.81 18.07
N ARG A 64 4.11 -6.52 17.32
CA ARG A 64 5.27 -5.79 17.84
C ARG A 64 4.93 -4.33 18.12
N GLU A 65 4.19 -3.69 17.21
CA GLU A 65 3.72 -2.31 17.41
C GLU A 65 2.77 -2.20 18.60
N LEU A 66 1.85 -3.14 18.75
CA LEU A 66 0.98 -3.24 19.92
C LEU A 66 1.80 -3.45 21.20
N TRP A 67 2.83 -4.30 21.17
CA TRP A 67 3.69 -4.57 22.32
C TRP A 67 4.58 -3.37 22.70
N ASP A 68 5.19 -2.70 21.72
CA ASP A 68 6.01 -1.50 21.92
C ASP A 68 5.16 -0.36 22.52
N ALA A 69 3.92 -0.24 22.06
CA ALA A 69 2.93 0.68 22.61
C ALA A 69 2.53 0.35 24.06
N ILE A 70 2.33 -0.93 24.38
CA ILE A 70 1.96 -1.38 25.73
C ILE A 70 3.16 -1.25 26.70
N SER A 71 4.38 -1.51 26.22
CA SER A 71 5.57 -1.61 27.07
C SER A 71 6.27 -0.27 27.35
N SER A 72 6.15 0.74 26.48
CA SER A 72 6.68 2.09 26.74
C SER A 72 5.66 3.22 26.42
N PRO A 73 4.57 3.33 27.19
CA PRO A 73 3.49 4.24 26.85
C PRO A 73 3.84 5.74 26.98
N GLN A 74 4.84 6.08 27.80
CA GLN A 74 5.36 7.44 27.96
C GLN A 74 6.13 7.94 26.73
N ALA A 75 6.84 7.05 26.02
CA ALA A 75 7.54 7.37 24.78
C ALA A 75 6.57 7.61 23.61
N ALA A 76 5.44 6.90 23.59
CA ALA A 76 4.36 7.12 22.63
C ALA A 76 3.64 8.46 22.88
N TYR A 77 3.42 8.83 24.15
CA TYR A 77 2.74 10.06 24.54
C TYR A 77 3.57 11.34 24.40
N GLY A 78 4.89 11.28 24.64
CA GLY A 78 5.78 12.44 24.48
C GLY A 78 5.82 13.00 23.05
N LYS A 79 5.52 12.15 22.06
CA LYS A 79 5.32 12.56 20.66
C LYS A 79 3.94 13.19 20.45
N HIS A 80 2.89 12.58 20.99
CA HIS A 80 1.52 13.01 20.77
C HIS A 80 1.14 14.38 21.40
N LEU A 81 1.70 14.75 22.56
CA LEU A 81 1.40 16.03 23.23
C LEU A 81 2.06 17.25 22.57
N LYS A 82 3.12 17.06 21.78
CA LYS A 82 3.80 18.16 21.07
C LYS A 82 3.08 18.62 19.80
N GLY A 83 1.85 18.15 19.56
CA GLY A 83 1.13 18.41 18.31
C GLY A 83 1.62 17.55 17.12
N GLU A 84 2.60 16.66 17.32
CA GLU A 84 2.98 15.67 16.33
C GLU A 84 1.90 14.59 16.26
N ARG A 85 0.88 14.77 15.41
CA ARG A 85 -0.10 13.71 15.11
C ARG A 85 0.66 12.52 14.49
N THR A 86 0.76 11.45 15.26
CA THR A 86 1.60 10.26 15.04
C THR A 86 1.05 9.31 14.00
N SER A 87 1.01 9.74 12.75
CA SER A 87 1.48 8.85 11.69
C SER A 87 2.57 9.62 10.95
N HIS A 88 3.80 9.16 11.15
CA HIS A 88 4.99 9.82 10.61
C HIS A 88 5.37 9.25 9.24
N ASP A 89 4.58 8.32 8.68
CA ASP A 89 4.84 7.69 7.39
C ASP A 89 4.18 8.52 6.30
N CYS A 90 4.95 9.24 5.50
CA CYS A 90 4.37 10.13 4.51
C CYS A 90 5.27 10.21 3.27
N LEU A 91 4.63 10.41 2.11
CA LEU A 91 5.26 10.71 0.83
C LEU A 91 5.06 12.20 0.50
N PRO A 92 6.01 12.86 -0.17
CA PRO A 92 5.84 14.24 -0.63
C PRO A 92 4.62 14.42 -1.55
N ALA A 93 4.02 15.61 -1.50
CA ALA A 93 3.10 16.07 -2.53
C ALA A 93 3.72 15.93 -3.93
N GLY A 94 2.91 15.56 -4.92
CA GLY A 94 3.34 15.30 -6.28
C GLY A 94 3.86 13.88 -6.52
N THR A 95 4.09 13.08 -5.47
CA THR A 95 4.47 11.66 -5.62
C THR A 95 3.40 10.94 -6.42
N LEU A 96 3.78 10.31 -7.53
CA LEU A 96 2.83 9.68 -8.43
C LEU A 96 2.50 8.27 -7.95
N LEU A 97 1.22 7.91 -7.95
CA LEU A 97 0.74 6.54 -7.83
C LEU A 97 0.27 6.04 -9.19
N LEU A 98 0.39 4.73 -9.42
CA LEU A 98 -0.10 4.07 -10.63
C LEU A 98 -1.50 3.52 -10.38
N ARG A 99 -2.51 3.99 -11.12
CA ARG A 99 -3.88 3.44 -11.05
C ARG A 99 -3.99 2.10 -11.76
N ASN A 100 -5.09 1.40 -11.52
CA ASN A 100 -5.39 0.14 -12.21
C ASN A 100 -5.55 0.29 -13.73
N ASP A 101 -6.03 1.44 -14.22
CA ASP A 101 -6.07 1.79 -15.66
C ASP A 101 -4.69 2.23 -16.21
N TYR A 102 -3.65 2.14 -15.38
CA TYR A 102 -2.30 2.61 -15.60
C TYR A 102 -2.14 4.11 -15.87
N SER A 103 -3.12 4.93 -15.52
CA SER A 103 -2.92 6.36 -15.40
C SER A 103 -2.08 6.70 -14.16
N PHE A 104 -1.42 7.86 -14.17
CA PHE A 104 -0.70 8.37 -13.01
C PHE A 104 -1.57 9.37 -12.28
N VAL A 105 -1.62 9.26 -10.96
CA VAL A 105 -2.32 10.20 -10.08
C VAL A 105 -1.37 10.68 -8.99
N PRO A 106 -1.20 12.00 -8.79
CA PRO A 106 -0.48 12.50 -7.61
C PRO A 106 -1.16 12.04 -6.32
N ILE A 107 -0.38 11.69 -5.31
CA ILE A 107 -0.88 11.14 -4.05
C ILE A 107 -1.92 12.04 -3.37
N GLU A 108 -1.78 13.36 -3.48
CA GLU A 108 -2.71 14.36 -2.96
C GLU A 108 -4.09 14.36 -3.64
N HIS A 109 -4.19 13.77 -4.84
CA HIS A 109 -5.42 13.69 -5.62
C HIS A 109 -6.10 12.33 -5.55
N VAL A 110 -5.50 11.38 -4.85
CA VAL A 110 -6.06 10.05 -4.62
C VAL A 110 -7.28 10.16 -3.70
N LYS A 111 -8.34 9.39 -4.01
CA LYS A 111 -9.57 9.36 -3.22
C LYS A 111 -9.80 7.99 -2.60
N ILE A 112 -10.55 7.95 -1.50
CA ILE A 112 -11.05 6.69 -0.92
C ILE A 112 -11.89 5.96 -1.97
N GLY A 113 -11.62 4.66 -2.15
CA GLY A 113 -12.24 3.81 -3.16
C GLY A 113 -11.49 3.75 -4.49
N ASP A 114 -10.54 4.66 -4.76
CA ASP A 114 -9.65 4.53 -5.92
C ASP A 114 -8.89 3.20 -5.87
N THR A 115 -8.50 2.68 -7.03
CA THR A 115 -7.68 1.47 -7.12
C THR A 115 -6.32 1.82 -7.71
N VAL A 116 -5.25 1.46 -7.00
CA VAL A 116 -3.86 1.67 -7.39
C VAL A 116 -3.11 0.35 -7.49
N ILE A 117 -1.89 0.36 -8.02
CA ILE A 117 -1.02 -0.81 -8.09
C ILE A 117 -0.15 -0.88 -6.83
N GLY A 118 -0.21 -2.01 -6.12
CA GLY A 118 0.68 -2.38 -5.01
C GLY A 118 1.88 -3.18 -5.51
N ASN A 119 2.16 -4.34 -4.92
CA ASN A 119 3.21 -5.25 -5.40
C ASN A 119 2.78 -6.08 -6.63
N GLY A 120 2.40 -5.37 -7.69
CA GLY A 120 1.96 -5.97 -8.95
C GLY A 120 0.51 -6.44 -8.99
N SER A 121 -0.26 -6.22 -7.92
CA SER A 121 -1.71 -6.37 -7.90
C SER A 121 -2.40 -5.01 -7.76
N SER A 122 -3.66 -4.95 -8.19
CA SER A 122 -4.54 -3.84 -7.90
C SER A 122 -4.96 -3.87 -6.42
N VAL A 123 -4.90 -2.74 -5.75
CA VAL A 123 -5.24 -2.56 -4.33
C VAL A 123 -6.13 -1.34 -4.16
N ARG A 124 -7.17 -1.44 -3.33
CA ARG A 124 -8.09 -0.32 -3.09
C ARG A 124 -7.56 0.61 -2.01
N ILE A 125 -7.78 1.92 -2.21
CA ILE A 125 -7.51 2.96 -1.22
C ILE A 125 -8.62 2.97 -0.18
N LEU A 126 -8.26 2.73 1.07
CA LEU A 126 -9.16 2.72 2.23
C LEU A 126 -9.27 4.10 2.88
N LYS A 127 -8.16 4.84 2.95
CA LYS A 127 -8.07 6.15 3.60
C LYS A 127 -7.00 7.02 2.96
N THR A 128 -7.12 8.34 3.14
CA THR A 128 -6.20 9.34 2.63
C THR A 128 -6.04 10.45 3.65
N TRP A 129 -4.83 10.98 3.82
CA TRP A 129 -4.54 12.04 4.78
C TRP A 129 -3.56 13.05 4.21
N ARG A 130 -3.82 14.32 4.49
CA ARG A 130 -2.82 15.38 4.42
C ARG A 130 -2.10 15.44 5.77
N LYS A 131 -0.78 15.29 5.76
CA LYS A 131 0.04 15.18 6.98
C LYS A 131 0.82 16.46 7.28
N GLY A 132 0.69 17.48 6.46
CA GLY A 132 1.34 18.78 6.64
C GLY A 132 2.77 18.79 6.11
N ILE A 133 3.48 19.88 6.41
CA ILE A 133 4.88 20.07 6.03
C ILE A 133 5.76 19.24 6.98
N LYS A 134 6.62 18.37 6.42
CA LYS A 134 7.52 17.51 7.19
C LYS A 134 8.90 17.42 6.56
N PRO A 135 9.97 17.23 7.35
CA PRO A 135 11.30 16.94 6.83
C PRO A 135 11.33 15.57 6.14
N THR A 136 12.13 15.46 5.08
CA THR A 136 12.24 14.25 4.27
C THR A 136 13.66 13.69 4.25
N LEU A 137 13.77 12.42 3.87
CA LEU A 137 15.01 11.75 3.48
C LEU A 137 14.94 11.49 1.97
N VAL A 138 16.09 11.61 1.31
CA VAL A 138 16.25 11.33 -0.12
C VAL A 138 17.20 10.15 -0.29
N PHE A 139 16.67 9.03 -0.79
CA PHE A 139 17.40 7.80 -1.08
C PHE A 139 17.75 7.76 -2.56
N ARG A 140 19.02 7.95 -2.92
CA ARG A 140 19.45 7.77 -4.32
C ARG A 140 19.71 6.30 -4.60
N LEU A 141 19.20 5.82 -5.73
CA LEU A 141 19.11 4.41 -6.04
C LEU A 141 20.04 4.04 -7.20
N ASN A 142 20.45 2.77 -7.26
CA ASN A 142 21.30 2.26 -8.36
C ASN A 142 20.62 2.26 -9.74
N ASN A 143 19.31 2.50 -9.79
CA ASN A 143 18.52 2.60 -11.01
C ASN A 143 18.43 4.06 -11.54
N GLY A 144 19.19 4.99 -10.96
CA GLY A 144 19.25 6.39 -11.42
C GLY A 144 18.12 7.27 -10.87
N CYS A 145 17.23 6.70 -10.06
CA CYS A 145 16.13 7.42 -9.42
C CYS A 145 16.45 7.77 -7.97
N SER A 146 15.53 8.54 -7.38
CA SER A 146 15.49 8.80 -5.95
C SER A 146 14.12 8.45 -5.40
N LEU A 147 14.09 7.88 -4.20
CA LEU A 147 12.90 7.84 -3.35
C LEU A 147 13.01 9.01 -2.37
N THR A 148 11.94 9.77 -2.20
CA THR A 148 11.83 10.80 -1.16
C THR A 148 10.66 10.46 -0.26
N CYS A 149 10.88 10.39 1.05
CA CYS A 149 9.84 10.13 2.05
C CYS A 149 10.27 10.63 3.43
N THR A 150 9.34 10.69 4.38
CA THR A 150 9.66 11.07 5.77
C THR A 150 10.48 9.99 6.48
N ALA A 151 11.22 10.38 7.52
CA ALA A 151 12.14 9.49 8.23
C ALA A 151 11.49 8.24 8.87
N ASP A 152 10.20 8.28 9.19
CA ASP A 152 9.50 7.14 9.77
C ASP A 152 8.77 6.30 8.72
N HIS A 153 8.63 6.77 7.46
CA HIS A 153 7.93 6.05 6.39
C HIS A 153 8.42 4.62 6.23
N LYS A 154 7.50 3.67 6.16
CA LYS A 154 7.83 2.24 6.10
C LYS A 154 8.25 1.82 4.69
N ILE A 155 9.40 1.17 4.60
CA ILE A 155 10.02 0.71 3.36
C ILE A 155 10.26 -0.80 3.45
N PHE A 156 9.93 -1.51 2.38
CA PHE A 156 10.24 -2.92 2.25
C PHE A 156 11.68 -3.14 1.78
N VAL A 157 12.47 -3.83 2.60
CA VAL A 157 13.87 -4.18 2.30
C VAL A 157 14.07 -5.69 2.27
N HIS A 158 14.85 -6.19 1.31
CA HIS A 158 15.35 -7.56 1.30
C HIS A 158 16.65 -7.64 2.10
N ARG A 159 16.56 -8.19 3.32
CA ARG A 159 17.75 -8.51 4.13
C ARG A 159 17.93 -10.03 4.18
N GLY A 160 19.15 -10.48 3.88
CA GLY A 160 19.50 -11.90 3.98
C GLY A 160 19.84 -12.26 5.42
N ILE A 161 19.36 -13.41 5.90
CA ILE A 161 19.90 -14.02 7.11
C ILE A 161 21.25 -14.65 6.72
N ARG A 162 22.36 -14.20 7.32
CA ARG A 162 23.64 -14.91 7.22
C ARG A 162 23.57 -16.18 8.07
N GLY A 163 22.87 -17.20 7.59
CA GLY A 163 22.93 -18.58 8.08
C GLY A 163 23.53 -19.45 6.98
N GLY A 164 24.41 -20.39 7.33
CA GLY A 164 25.20 -21.18 6.38
C GLY A 164 24.36 -21.85 5.28
N VAL A 165 24.92 -21.89 4.07
CA VAL A 165 24.42 -22.65 2.91
C VAL A 165 22.99 -22.31 2.47
N GLY A 166 22.77 -21.03 2.14
CA GLY A 166 21.58 -20.58 1.40
C GLY A 166 21.04 -19.25 1.91
N ARG A 167 21.12 -18.18 1.09
CA ARG A 167 20.50 -16.89 1.44
C ARG A 167 19.01 -16.90 1.10
N THR A 168 18.16 -17.30 2.03
CA THR A 168 16.75 -16.91 1.99
C THR A 168 16.65 -15.40 2.24
N LYS A 169 16.20 -14.66 1.23
CA LYS A 169 15.94 -13.22 1.36
C LYS A 169 14.58 -13.05 2.03
N LYS A 170 14.56 -12.62 3.28
CA LYS A 170 13.31 -12.21 3.94
C LYS A 170 13.04 -10.74 3.61
N VAL A 171 11.81 -10.45 3.19
CA VAL A 171 11.34 -9.06 3.09
C VAL A 171 11.04 -8.59 4.51
N GLN A 172 11.61 -7.44 4.90
CA GLN A 172 11.34 -6.78 6.16
C GLN A 172 10.72 -5.42 5.87
N CYS A 173 9.69 -5.06 6.64
CA CYS A 173 9.14 -3.71 6.67
C CYS A 173 9.88 -2.94 7.77
N ILE A 174 10.64 -1.91 7.40
CA ILE A 174 11.44 -1.10 8.33
C ILE A 174 11.17 0.39 8.09
N ARG A 175 11.55 1.25 9.03
CA ARG A 175 11.40 2.69 8.84
C ARG A 175 12.46 3.25 7.89
N ALA A 176 12.17 4.34 7.20
CA ALA A 176 13.08 4.97 6.25
C ALA A 176 14.43 5.34 6.89
N LYS A 177 14.43 5.83 8.13
CA LYS A 177 15.65 6.14 8.90
C LYS A 177 16.50 4.91 9.27
N GLU A 178 15.94 3.70 9.16
CA GLU A 178 16.63 2.44 9.45
C GLU A 178 17.20 1.78 8.19
N VAL A 179 16.97 2.39 7.02
CA VAL A 179 17.54 1.97 5.74
C VAL A 179 19.00 2.38 5.69
N HIS A 180 19.84 1.47 5.19
CA HIS A 180 21.28 1.70 5.03
C HIS A 180 21.66 1.67 3.56
N VAL A 181 22.77 2.34 3.21
CA VAL A 181 23.40 2.18 1.90
C VAL A 181 23.71 0.69 1.66
N GLY A 182 23.33 0.19 0.49
CA GLY A 182 23.44 -1.22 0.13
C GLY A 182 22.20 -2.06 0.39
N ASP A 183 21.21 -1.57 1.16
CA ASP A 183 19.92 -2.26 1.29
C ASP A 183 19.25 -2.40 -0.09
N ILE A 184 18.62 -3.56 -0.31
CA ILE A 184 17.89 -3.88 -1.53
C ILE A 184 16.42 -3.60 -1.28
N LEU A 185 15.82 -2.69 -2.05
CA LEU A 185 14.40 -2.34 -1.92
C LEU A 185 13.51 -3.32 -2.68
N LEU A 186 12.29 -3.54 -2.18
CA LEU A 186 11.29 -4.36 -2.86
C LEU A 186 10.85 -3.69 -4.16
N GLN A 187 10.68 -4.49 -5.20
CA GLN A 187 10.16 -4.06 -6.50
C GLN A 187 9.11 -5.06 -6.95
N PRO A 188 8.09 -4.63 -7.71
CA PRO A 188 7.19 -5.59 -8.33
C PRO A 188 7.99 -6.44 -9.32
N GLN A 189 7.74 -7.75 -9.32
CA GLN A 189 8.39 -8.63 -10.29
C GLN A 189 7.83 -8.35 -11.69
N LYS A 190 6.51 -8.27 -11.80
CA LYS A 190 5.80 -8.11 -13.06
C LYS A 190 4.42 -7.50 -12.79
N PHE A 191 3.93 -6.69 -13.73
CA PHE A 191 2.53 -6.26 -13.74
C PHE A 191 1.65 -7.19 -14.58
N PRO A 192 0.38 -7.37 -14.21
CA PRO A 192 -0.57 -8.11 -15.04
C PRO A 192 -0.67 -7.43 -16.41
N LEU A 193 -1.02 -8.23 -17.42
CA LEU A 193 -1.41 -7.72 -18.73
C LEU A 193 -2.93 -7.60 -18.71
N GLN A 194 -3.48 -6.51 -19.28
CA GLN A 194 -4.92 -6.17 -19.16
C GLN A 194 -5.69 -6.30 -20.47
N ALA A 195 -5.18 -7.03 -21.46
CA ALA A 195 -5.89 -7.18 -22.72
C ALA A 195 -7.12 -8.09 -22.57
N GLU A 196 -8.31 -7.48 -22.58
CA GLU A 196 -9.59 -8.18 -22.74
C GLU A 196 -9.70 -8.86 -24.12
N SER A 197 -9.05 -8.27 -25.14
CA SER A 197 -8.98 -8.82 -26.48
C SER A 197 -7.59 -8.65 -27.10
N PRO A 198 -7.16 -9.55 -28.02
CA PRO A 198 -5.87 -9.42 -28.70
C PRO A 198 -5.81 -8.11 -29.51
N ARG A 199 -4.87 -7.23 -29.16
CA ARG A 199 -4.63 -6.00 -29.93
C ARG A 199 -3.87 -6.33 -31.20
N ASP A 200 -4.24 -5.70 -32.32
CA ASP A 200 -3.53 -5.88 -33.59
C ASP A 200 -2.05 -5.52 -33.45
N THR A 201 -1.19 -6.54 -33.51
CA THR A 201 0.26 -6.38 -33.36
C THR A 201 0.88 -5.46 -34.40
N LYS A 202 0.32 -5.38 -35.62
CA LYS A 202 0.85 -4.48 -36.66
C LYS A 202 0.51 -3.03 -36.34
N LEU A 203 -0.71 -2.77 -35.85
CA LEU A 203 -1.10 -1.46 -35.35
C LEU A 203 -0.29 -1.08 -34.10
N ALA A 204 -0.11 -2.00 -33.15
CA ALA A 204 0.71 -1.77 -31.95
C ALA A 204 2.14 -1.35 -32.30
N TRP A 205 2.76 -2.00 -33.30
CA TRP A 205 4.07 -1.59 -33.79
C TRP A 205 4.06 -0.19 -34.41
N LEU A 206 3.04 0.15 -35.20
CA LEU A 206 2.90 1.47 -35.80
C LEU A 206 2.70 2.56 -34.74
N GLU A 207 1.90 2.29 -33.71
CA GLU A 207 1.70 3.19 -32.55
C GLU A 207 3.02 3.41 -31.81
N GLY A 208 3.78 2.35 -31.53
CA GLY A 208 5.10 2.47 -30.91
C GLY A 208 6.06 3.30 -31.77
N THR A 209 6.01 3.10 -33.09
CA THR A 209 6.83 3.87 -34.04
C THR A 209 6.40 5.35 -34.10
N TYR A 210 5.11 5.62 -34.03
CA TYR A 210 4.59 6.99 -33.92
C TYR A 210 5.05 7.66 -32.62
N VAL A 211 4.97 6.93 -31.49
CA VAL A 211 5.46 7.43 -30.20
C VAL A 211 6.96 7.74 -30.22
N ALA A 212 7.76 6.96 -30.95
CA ALA A 212 9.16 7.29 -31.18
C ALA A 212 9.32 8.53 -32.08
N ASP A 213 8.91 8.43 -33.35
CA ASP A 213 9.36 9.32 -34.42
C ASP A 213 8.23 10.05 -35.16
N GLY A 214 6.98 9.88 -34.71
CA GLY A 214 5.81 10.44 -35.35
C GLY A 214 5.41 11.84 -34.90
N TRP A 215 4.62 12.51 -35.74
CA TRP A 215 3.94 13.77 -35.43
C TRP A 215 2.66 13.91 -36.25
N VAL A 216 1.71 14.72 -35.76
CA VAL A 216 0.50 15.08 -36.51
C VAL A 216 0.70 16.46 -37.14
N SER A 217 0.40 16.58 -38.42
CA SER A 217 0.41 17.86 -39.15
C SER A 217 -0.92 18.60 -39.01
N ARG A 218 -0.92 19.87 -39.46
CA ARG A 218 -2.12 20.70 -39.55
C ARG A 218 -3.14 20.19 -40.58
N TYR A 219 -2.73 19.37 -41.54
CA TYR A 219 -3.58 18.84 -42.61
C TYR A 219 -4.34 17.55 -42.22
N ASN A 220 -4.43 17.26 -40.92
CA ASN A 220 -5.04 16.03 -40.42
C ASN A 220 -4.45 14.75 -41.04
N GLN A 221 -3.14 14.77 -41.20
CA GLN A 221 -2.31 13.60 -41.54
C GLN A 221 -1.25 13.45 -40.46
N PHE A 222 -0.89 12.20 -40.13
CA PHE A 222 0.28 11.95 -39.31
C PHE A 222 1.45 11.47 -40.17
N TYR A 223 2.63 11.71 -39.64
CA TYR A 223 3.90 11.42 -40.28
C TYR A 223 4.70 10.54 -39.34
N VAL A 224 5.54 9.71 -39.92
CA VAL A 224 6.53 8.89 -39.19
C VAL A 224 7.87 9.04 -39.89
N ALA A 225 8.92 9.36 -39.15
CA ALA A 225 10.27 9.43 -39.71
C ALA A 225 10.68 8.05 -40.25
N ALA A 226 11.06 8.02 -41.52
CA ALA A 226 11.36 6.81 -42.27
C ALA A 226 12.22 7.22 -43.48
N LEU A 227 13.54 7.10 -43.29
CA LEU A 227 14.51 7.51 -44.30
C LEU A 227 14.41 6.61 -45.54
N GLU A 228 14.52 7.20 -46.71
CA GLU A 228 14.58 6.47 -47.97
C GLU A 228 15.81 5.56 -48.06
N ASN A 229 16.94 5.96 -47.48
CA ASN A 229 18.15 5.15 -47.39
C ASN A 229 18.65 5.12 -45.93
N GLY A 230 19.29 4.03 -45.52
CA GLY A 230 19.92 3.89 -44.21
C GLY A 230 19.11 3.11 -43.17
N THR A 231 19.39 3.36 -41.89
CA THR A 231 18.94 2.52 -40.76
C THR A 231 17.42 2.46 -40.56
N LYS A 232 16.66 3.42 -41.12
CA LYS A 232 15.19 3.50 -41.01
C LYS A 232 14.45 3.07 -42.30
N HIS A 233 15.13 2.51 -43.30
CA HIS A 233 14.49 2.07 -44.55
C HIS A 233 13.47 0.93 -44.33
N SER A 234 13.81 -0.05 -43.48
CA SER A 234 12.90 -1.15 -43.16
C SER A 234 11.58 -0.69 -42.51
N ASN A 235 11.62 0.42 -41.75
CA ASN A 235 10.41 1.02 -41.19
C ASN A 235 9.50 1.57 -42.28
N ARG A 236 10.08 2.21 -43.31
CA ARG A 236 9.34 2.68 -44.49
C ARG A 236 8.57 1.53 -45.13
N GLU A 237 9.25 0.44 -45.48
CA GLU A 237 8.61 -0.72 -46.11
C GLU A 237 7.50 -1.31 -45.24
N ARG A 238 7.75 -1.43 -43.93
CA ARG A 238 6.77 -2.02 -43.00
C ARG A 238 5.52 -1.14 -42.86
N ILE A 239 5.68 0.19 -42.85
CA ILE A 239 4.56 1.14 -42.87
C ILE A 239 3.79 1.01 -44.19
N GLN A 240 4.49 0.97 -45.33
CA GLN A 240 3.86 0.82 -46.64
C GLN A 240 3.06 -0.48 -46.73
N LYS A 241 3.66 -1.61 -46.33
CA LYS A 241 2.97 -2.92 -46.25
C LYS A 241 1.74 -2.87 -45.33
N PHE A 242 1.82 -2.17 -44.21
CA PHE A 242 0.69 -1.98 -43.30
C PHE A 242 -0.46 -1.19 -43.97
N CYS A 243 -0.13 -0.08 -44.63
CA CYS A 243 -1.10 0.79 -45.28
C CYS A 243 -1.73 0.12 -46.51
N THR A 244 -0.94 -0.48 -47.40
CA THR A 244 -1.42 -1.21 -48.58
C THR A 244 -2.38 -2.33 -48.19
N ALA A 245 -2.05 -3.12 -47.17
CA ALA A 245 -2.90 -4.22 -46.70
C ALA A 245 -4.25 -3.76 -46.11
N ARG A 246 -4.44 -2.47 -45.87
CA ARG A 246 -5.67 -1.86 -45.32
C ARG A 246 -6.33 -0.86 -46.26
N GLY A 247 -5.81 -0.70 -47.49
CA GLY A 247 -6.30 0.33 -48.42
C GLY A 247 -6.11 1.76 -47.90
N ILE A 248 -5.16 2.00 -46.99
CA ILE A 248 -4.90 3.32 -46.43
C ILE A 248 -3.99 4.10 -47.37
N TYR A 249 -4.39 5.32 -47.72
CA TYR A 249 -3.53 6.23 -48.49
C TYR A 249 -2.29 6.64 -47.69
N PHE A 250 -1.13 6.54 -48.34
CA PHE A 250 0.13 7.02 -47.81
C PHE A 250 0.97 7.67 -48.92
N LYS A 251 1.79 8.66 -48.54
CA LYS A 251 2.74 9.32 -49.44
C LYS A 251 4.14 9.26 -48.83
N PRO A 252 5.04 8.42 -49.36
CA PRO A 252 6.42 8.41 -48.89
C PRO A 252 7.17 9.65 -49.41
N THR A 253 8.07 10.18 -48.60
CA THR A 253 9.01 11.26 -48.94
C THR A 253 10.43 10.80 -48.64
N ARG A 254 11.46 11.60 -48.94
CA ARG A 254 12.85 11.23 -48.61
C ARG A 254 13.09 10.95 -47.12
N LYS A 255 12.36 11.61 -46.22
CA LYS A 255 12.61 11.58 -44.76
C LYS A 255 11.52 10.90 -43.93
N CYS A 256 10.31 10.76 -44.46
CA CYS A 256 9.16 10.27 -43.70
C CYS A 256 8.10 9.64 -44.60
N VAL A 257 7.15 8.93 -44.00
CA VAL A 257 5.90 8.52 -44.65
C VAL A 257 4.74 9.33 -44.08
N ALA A 258 4.02 10.04 -44.94
CA ALA A 258 2.77 10.71 -44.60
C ALA A 258 1.61 9.73 -44.75
N ILE A 259 0.72 9.66 -43.76
CA ILE A 259 -0.42 8.73 -43.75
C ILE A 259 -1.71 9.57 -43.65
N GLY A 260 -2.58 9.41 -44.64
CA GLY A 260 -3.73 10.28 -44.87
C GLY A 260 -5.07 9.79 -44.33
N ASP A 261 -5.07 8.74 -43.50
CA ASP A 261 -6.30 8.20 -42.93
C ASP A 261 -6.78 9.05 -41.75
N LYS A 262 -8.03 9.54 -41.82
CA LYS A 262 -8.58 10.46 -40.81
C LYS A 262 -8.77 9.78 -39.44
N ILE A 263 -9.24 8.53 -39.43
CA ILE A 263 -9.53 7.77 -38.20
C ILE A 263 -8.22 7.45 -37.50
N LEU A 264 -7.25 6.91 -38.23
CA LEU A 264 -5.93 6.59 -37.72
C LEU A 264 -5.17 7.86 -37.29
N THR A 265 -5.32 8.98 -37.99
CA THR A 265 -4.74 10.25 -37.55
C THR A 265 -5.35 10.74 -36.24
N ALA A 266 -6.69 10.67 -36.10
CA ALA A 266 -7.36 11.01 -34.85
C ALA A 266 -6.87 10.12 -33.70
N HIS A 267 -6.72 8.82 -33.96
CA HIS A 267 -6.13 7.87 -33.02
C HIS A 267 -4.69 8.23 -32.64
N MET A 268 -3.80 8.46 -33.61
CA MET A 268 -2.40 8.83 -33.33
C MET A 268 -2.29 10.17 -32.59
N ARG A 269 -3.21 11.12 -32.80
CA ARG A 269 -3.28 12.37 -32.05
C ARG A 269 -3.48 12.12 -30.55
N THR A 270 -4.18 11.04 -30.15
CA THR A 270 -4.34 10.67 -28.73
C THR A 270 -3.03 10.28 -28.06
N PHE A 271 -2.00 9.90 -28.82
CA PHE A 271 -0.65 9.64 -28.30
C PHE A 271 0.19 10.91 -28.14
N GLY A 272 -0.38 12.10 -28.39
CA GLY A 272 0.31 13.39 -28.33
C GLY A 272 0.83 13.87 -29.69
N ILE A 273 0.88 15.19 -29.89
CA ILE A 273 1.19 15.82 -31.19
C ILE A 273 2.69 16.09 -31.38
N GLY A 274 3.43 16.30 -30.29
CA GLY A 274 4.87 16.59 -30.31
C GLY A 274 5.61 15.89 -29.18
N ALA A 275 6.94 15.77 -29.29
CA ALA A 275 7.78 14.93 -28.42
C ALA A 275 7.52 15.12 -26.91
N PRO A 276 7.40 16.34 -26.35
CA PRO A 276 7.11 16.52 -24.91
C PRO A 276 5.71 16.09 -24.48
N GLN A 277 4.74 16.04 -25.40
CA GLN A 277 3.35 15.67 -25.14
C GLN A 277 3.08 14.18 -25.40
N LYS A 278 4.07 13.45 -25.93
CA LYS A 278 3.88 12.05 -26.30
C LYS A 278 3.58 11.22 -25.07
N HIS A 279 2.64 10.30 -25.19
CA HIS A 279 2.27 9.35 -24.15
C HIS A 279 1.52 8.17 -24.77
N VAL A 280 1.26 7.15 -23.97
CA VAL A 280 0.45 6.00 -24.31
C VAL A 280 -0.93 6.18 -23.67
N PRO A 281 -2.00 6.40 -24.43
CA PRO A 281 -3.32 6.69 -23.88
C PRO A 281 -3.95 5.47 -23.18
N ASN A 282 -3.60 4.26 -23.62
CA ASN A 282 -4.07 3.01 -23.04
C ASN A 282 -2.96 1.96 -23.04
N MET A 283 -2.60 1.45 -21.85
CA MET A 283 -1.57 0.42 -21.64
C MET A 283 -2.13 -1.01 -21.46
N ALA A 284 -3.40 -1.24 -21.82
CA ALA A 284 -4.00 -2.57 -21.91
C ALA A 284 -3.43 -3.34 -23.12
N PHE A 285 -2.20 -3.84 -22.96
CA PHE A 285 -1.54 -4.69 -23.94
C PHE A 285 -1.60 -6.17 -23.53
N ASP A 286 -1.73 -7.04 -24.52
CA ASP A 286 -1.36 -8.45 -24.39
C ASP A 286 0.15 -8.61 -24.62
N LYS A 287 0.69 -9.80 -24.37
CA LYS A 287 2.13 -10.04 -24.48
C LYS A 287 2.67 -9.76 -25.89
N LYS A 288 1.93 -10.15 -26.94
CA LYS A 288 2.38 -9.98 -28.34
C LYS A 288 2.30 -8.52 -28.74
N SER A 289 1.19 -7.83 -28.43
CA SER A 289 1.05 -6.41 -28.76
C SER A 289 1.99 -5.52 -27.96
N LEU A 290 2.26 -5.81 -26.69
CA LEU A 290 3.27 -5.11 -25.88
C LEU A 290 4.66 -5.19 -26.50
N ASN A 291 5.08 -6.40 -26.90
CA ASN A 291 6.38 -6.60 -27.54
C ASN A 291 6.45 -5.88 -28.89
N SER A 292 5.36 -5.93 -29.67
CA SER A 292 5.27 -5.24 -30.96
C SER A 292 5.32 -3.72 -30.80
N PHE A 293 4.63 -3.18 -29.79
CA PHE A 293 4.67 -1.76 -29.42
C PHE A 293 6.08 -1.33 -29.03
N LEU A 294 6.72 -2.03 -28.09
CA LEU A 294 8.09 -1.71 -27.67
C LEU A 294 9.10 -1.83 -28.81
N LEU A 295 8.92 -2.76 -29.74
CA LEU A 295 9.71 -2.84 -30.97
C LEU A 295 9.50 -1.61 -31.87
N GLY A 296 8.29 -1.06 -31.92
CA GLY A 296 8.03 0.21 -32.59
C GLY A 296 8.74 1.38 -31.92
N VAL A 297 8.69 1.44 -30.58
CA VAL A 297 9.37 2.51 -29.82
C VAL A 297 10.90 2.45 -29.97
N GLN A 298 11.47 1.27 -30.23
CA GLN A 298 12.91 1.11 -30.48
C GLN A 298 13.42 1.87 -31.71
N ASN A 299 12.55 2.39 -32.57
CA ASN A 299 12.94 3.16 -33.75
C ASN A 299 13.68 4.48 -33.46
N ASP A 300 13.51 5.04 -32.25
CA ASP A 300 14.28 6.18 -31.74
C ASP A 300 15.19 5.79 -30.55
N ALA A 301 15.38 4.49 -30.32
CA ALA A 301 16.30 4.01 -29.30
C ALA A 301 17.73 3.94 -29.84
N SER A 302 18.70 4.19 -28.96
CA SER A 302 20.11 3.93 -29.23
C SER A 302 20.50 2.56 -28.70
N THR A 303 21.26 1.79 -29.47
CA THR A 303 21.78 0.48 -29.07
C THR A 303 23.29 0.59 -28.85
N ALA A 304 23.75 0.32 -27.64
CA ALA A 304 25.19 0.26 -27.34
C ALA A 304 25.83 -0.98 -27.99
N ALA A 305 27.16 -1.01 -28.14
CA ALA A 305 27.90 -2.16 -28.66
C ALA A 305 27.63 -3.46 -27.87
N SER A 306 27.26 -3.35 -26.58
CA SER A 306 26.86 -4.48 -25.74
C SER A 306 25.45 -5.03 -26.03
N GLY A 307 24.73 -4.46 -27.01
CA GLY A 307 23.32 -4.75 -27.29
C GLY A 307 22.34 -4.09 -26.31
N THR A 308 22.82 -3.25 -25.39
CA THR A 308 21.95 -2.54 -24.44
C THR A 308 21.15 -1.47 -25.17
N ILE A 309 19.83 -1.60 -25.14
CA ILE A 309 18.88 -0.65 -25.73
C ILE A 309 18.63 0.48 -24.73
N THR A 310 18.70 1.73 -25.21
CA THR A 310 18.35 2.93 -24.45
C THR A 310 17.27 3.70 -25.20
N TYR A 311 16.09 3.80 -24.59
CA TYR A 311 15.01 4.62 -25.09
C TYR A 311 15.21 6.07 -24.64
N ASN A 312 14.97 7.02 -25.54
CA ASN A 312 15.07 8.44 -25.26
C ASN A 312 13.69 9.08 -25.42
N THR A 313 13.34 10.03 -24.56
CA THR A 313 12.14 10.86 -24.74
C THR A 313 12.29 12.17 -23.98
N THR A 314 11.63 13.23 -24.44
CA THR A 314 11.48 14.47 -23.69
C THR A 314 10.16 14.53 -22.91
N SER A 315 9.28 13.52 -23.07
CA SER A 315 8.04 13.41 -22.31
C SER A 315 8.26 12.65 -20.99
N VAL A 316 8.01 13.34 -19.88
CA VAL A 316 8.09 12.73 -18.53
C VAL A 316 7.09 11.58 -18.41
N GLN A 317 5.86 11.80 -18.89
CA GLN A 317 4.79 10.80 -18.83
C GLN A 317 5.17 9.54 -19.60
N LEU A 318 5.67 9.70 -20.84
CA LEU A 318 6.11 8.55 -21.64
C LEU A 318 7.29 7.84 -20.98
N ALA A 319 8.23 8.57 -20.38
CA ALA A 319 9.35 7.97 -19.69
C ALA A 319 8.88 7.03 -18.57
N LEU A 320 7.93 7.47 -17.74
CA LEU A 320 7.33 6.65 -16.68
C LEU A 320 6.51 5.50 -17.24
N GLN A 321 5.72 5.72 -18.31
CA GLN A 321 4.95 4.67 -18.97
C GLN A 321 5.85 3.58 -19.56
N LEU A 322 6.98 3.93 -20.17
CA LEU A 322 7.95 2.95 -20.65
C LEU A 322 8.49 2.08 -19.52
N ARG A 323 8.70 2.64 -18.31
CA ARG A 323 9.06 1.82 -17.14
C ARG A 323 7.97 0.80 -16.81
N VAL A 324 6.71 1.24 -16.78
CA VAL A 324 5.54 0.38 -16.51
C VAL A 324 5.42 -0.71 -17.58
N LEU A 325 5.60 -0.38 -18.86
CA LEU A 325 5.57 -1.34 -19.97
C LEU A 325 6.70 -2.37 -19.89
N HIS A 326 7.91 -1.97 -19.50
CA HIS A 326 9.00 -2.91 -19.21
C HIS A 326 8.69 -3.75 -17.97
N ARG A 327 8.04 -3.17 -16.95
CA ARG A 327 7.61 -3.91 -15.77
C ARG A 327 6.55 -4.96 -16.10
N MET A 328 5.64 -4.70 -17.04
CA MET A 328 4.71 -5.71 -17.59
C MET A 328 5.44 -6.88 -18.28
N ARG A 329 6.65 -6.65 -18.82
CA ARG A 329 7.54 -7.72 -19.34
C ARG A 329 8.33 -8.45 -18.27
N GLY A 330 8.25 -8.00 -17.01
CA GLY A 330 9.07 -8.51 -15.92
C GLY A 330 10.48 -7.91 -15.89
N GLU A 331 10.71 -6.80 -16.58
CA GLU A 331 12.01 -6.13 -16.68
C GLU A 331 12.02 -4.91 -15.75
N SER A 332 13.08 -4.75 -14.94
CA SER A 332 13.33 -3.48 -14.26
C SER A 332 13.97 -2.49 -15.21
N THR A 333 13.95 -1.20 -14.86
CA THR A 333 14.55 -0.15 -15.70
C THR A 333 15.48 0.75 -14.89
N HIS A 334 16.44 1.34 -15.58
CA HIS A 334 17.22 2.47 -15.10
C HIS A 334 16.70 3.73 -15.82
N LEU A 335 16.53 4.84 -15.11
CA LEU A 335 16.10 6.12 -15.67
C LEU A 335 17.16 7.17 -15.38
N ARG A 336 17.61 7.89 -16.41
CA ARG A 336 18.48 9.07 -16.27
C ARG A 336 17.80 10.28 -16.87
N ARG A 337 17.88 11.40 -16.18
CA ARG A 337 17.56 12.71 -16.72
C ARG A 337 18.84 13.39 -17.20
N ARG A 338 18.79 14.03 -18.37
CA ARG A 338 19.87 14.85 -18.91
C ARG A 338 19.29 16.20 -19.33
N ASP A 339 19.61 17.25 -18.59
CA ASP A 339 19.15 18.61 -18.90
C ASP A 339 20.00 19.26 -20.01
N ASN A 340 21.32 19.12 -19.95
CA ASN A 340 22.25 19.69 -20.95
C ASN A 340 22.70 18.62 -21.95
N HIS A 341 21.96 18.48 -23.05
CA HIS A 341 22.24 17.46 -24.07
C HIS A 341 22.64 18.02 -25.45
N GLY A 342 22.74 19.34 -25.61
CA GLY A 342 23.17 19.99 -26.86
C GLY A 342 22.21 19.75 -28.04
N GLY A 343 20.98 19.29 -27.75
CA GLY A 343 19.95 19.07 -28.77
C GLY A 343 19.08 20.30 -28.97
N LEU A 344 18.09 20.21 -29.86
CA LEU A 344 17.11 21.26 -30.09
C LEU A 344 16.19 21.41 -28.87
N GLY A 345 16.48 22.41 -28.04
CA GLY A 345 15.59 22.96 -27.01
C GLY A 345 16.01 22.69 -25.56
N ASP A 346 15.31 23.36 -24.65
CA ASP A 346 15.60 23.37 -23.20
C ASP A 346 14.92 22.23 -22.43
N LYS A 347 14.34 21.25 -23.16
CA LYS A 347 13.57 20.17 -22.55
C LYS A 347 14.50 19.01 -22.19
N PRO A 348 14.51 18.52 -20.94
CA PRO A 348 15.37 17.41 -20.56
C PRO A 348 15.08 16.15 -21.38
N ILE A 349 16.12 15.37 -21.63
CA ILE A 349 15.99 14.02 -22.18
C ILE A 349 15.98 13.02 -21.04
N TYR A 350 14.94 12.20 -21.02
CA TYR A 350 14.79 11.03 -20.17
C TYR A 350 15.28 9.80 -20.92
N ARG A 351 16.24 9.08 -20.32
CA ARG A 351 16.83 7.86 -20.86
C ARG A 351 16.38 6.66 -20.05
N ILE A 352 15.65 5.75 -20.69
CA ILE A 352 15.12 4.54 -20.07
C ILE A 352 15.93 3.36 -20.59
N ILE A 353 16.57 2.63 -19.68
CA ILE A 353 17.46 1.52 -20.00
C ILE A 353 16.90 0.26 -19.33
N PRO A 354 16.33 -0.70 -20.08
CA PRO A 354 15.89 -1.96 -19.52
C PRO A 354 17.06 -2.71 -18.90
N ARG A 355 16.86 -3.17 -17.68
CA ARG A 355 17.83 -3.91 -16.89
C ARG A 355 17.56 -5.40 -17.10
N THR A 356 17.98 -5.93 -18.24
CA THR A 356 17.96 -7.37 -18.46
C THR A 356 18.91 -8.04 -17.46
N GLY A 357 18.38 -9.04 -16.75
CA GLY A 357 19.15 -9.88 -15.86
C GLY A 357 20.14 -10.74 -16.62
N ILE A 358 21.33 -10.96 -16.08
CA ILE A 358 22.18 -12.07 -16.54
C ILE A 358 21.44 -13.37 -16.17
N ARG A 359 21.13 -14.21 -17.16
CA ARG A 359 20.40 -15.48 -16.98
C ARG A 359 19.02 -15.32 -16.32
N GLY A 360 18.27 -14.26 -16.66
CA GLY A 360 16.90 -14.07 -16.15
C GLY A 360 16.81 -13.64 -14.67
N ARG A 361 17.94 -13.38 -13.99
CA ARG A 361 17.90 -12.88 -12.60
C ARG A 361 17.48 -11.41 -12.56
N PHE A 362 16.37 -11.14 -11.89
CA PHE A 362 15.84 -9.81 -11.65
C PHE A 362 16.90 -8.88 -11.04
N LYS A 363 17.24 -7.78 -11.73
CA LYS A 363 18.19 -6.79 -11.22
C LYS A 363 17.51 -5.94 -10.16
N SER A 364 17.90 -6.15 -8.90
CA SER A 364 17.34 -5.43 -7.76
C SER A 364 17.78 -3.97 -7.69
N THR A 365 16.93 -3.15 -7.10
CA THR A 365 17.20 -1.74 -6.76
C THR A 365 17.87 -1.66 -5.40
N THR A 366 19.02 -0.99 -5.33
CA THR A 366 19.81 -0.83 -4.09
C THR A 366 19.97 0.64 -3.75
N VAL A 367 19.96 0.95 -2.46
CA VAL A 367 20.28 2.28 -1.95
C VAL A 367 21.76 2.57 -2.14
N ARG A 368 22.08 3.71 -2.76
CA ARG A 368 23.46 4.18 -3.02
C ARG A 368 23.86 5.31 -2.09
N GLU A 369 22.93 6.21 -1.79
CA GLU A 369 23.16 7.40 -1.00
C GLU A 369 21.87 7.71 -0.22
N ILE A 370 22.02 8.26 0.97
CA ILE A 370 20.92 8.77 1.79
C ILE A 370 21.31 10.20 2.18
N ALA A 371 20.44 11.15 1.86
CA ALA A 371 20.62 12.56 2.19
C ALA A 371 19.39 13.09 2.93
N ILE A 372 19.58 14.19 3.68
CA ILE A 372 18.47 14.96 4.23
C ILE A 372 17.83 15.74 3.08
N GLY A 373 16.52 15.60 2.92
CA GLY A 373 15.71 16.32 1.96
C GLY A 373 15.09 17.58 2.55
N PRO A 374 14.46 18.43 1.70
CA PRO A 374 13.76 19.61 2.17
C PRO A 374 12.52 19.25 3.00
N GLU A 375 12.02 20.24 3.75
CA GLU A 375 10.68 20.18 4.31
C GLU A 375 9.66 20.44 3.20
N VAL A 376 8.70 19.54 3.04
CA VAL A 376 7.69 19.60 1.98
C VAL A 376 6.34 19.17 2.53
N GLU A 377 5.26 19.62 1.89
CA GLU A 377 3.93 19.10 2.16
C GLU A 377 3.90 17.59 1.88
N THR A 378 3.32 16.84 2.81
CA THR A 378 3.31 15.37 2.75
C THR A 378 1.90 14.80 2.88
N TYR A 379 1.71 13.66 2.24
CA TYR A 379 0.46 12.91 2.18
C TYR A 379 0.71 11.45 2.54
N ASP A 380 -0.36 10.81 2.96
CA ASP A 380 -0.38 9.40 3.31
C ASP A 380 -1.68 8.79 2.81
N VAL A 381 -1.66 7.52 2.47
CA VAL A 381 -2.85 6.77 2.04
C VAL A 381 -2.80 5.41 2.70
N MET A 382 -3.93 4.74 2.87
CA MET A 382 -3.99 3.36 3.37
C MET A 382 -4.57 2.48 2.28
N THR A 383 -3.96 1.34 2.00
CA THR A 383 -4.45 0.36 1.03
C THR A 383 -4.84 -0.96 1.72
N GLU A 384 -5.61 -1.79 1.03
CA GLU A 384 -6.01 -3.11 1.51
C GLU A 384 -4.83 -4.06 1.79
N SER A 385 -3.74 -3.97 1.01
CA SER A 385 -2.60 -4.89 1.16
C SER A 385 -1.47 -4.32 2.00
N GLY A 386 -1.52 -3.03 2.36
CA GLY A 386 -0.37 -2.37 2.96
C GLY A 386 0.70 -1.92 1.95
N GLU A 387 0.51 -2.12 0.64
CA GLU A 387 1.56 -1.94 -0.38
C GLU A 387 1.18 -0.93 -1.47
N ILE A 388 2.13 -0.08 -1.88
CA ILE A 388 1.96 0.89 -2.97
C ILE A 388 3.20 0.87 -3.87
N TYR A 389 2.99 0.82 -5.18
CA TYR A 389 4.05 0.98 -6.17
C TYR A 389 4.25 2.45 -6.57
N LEU A 390 5.52 2.87 -6.57
CA LEU A 390 5.94 4.21 -6.99
C LEU A 390 6.63 4.16 -8.36
N PRO A 391 5.99 4.59 -9.47
CA PRO A 391 6.54 4.55 -10.82
C PRO A 391 7.83 5.38 -11.00
N GLU A 392 8.01 6.43 -10.21
CA GLU A 392 9.14 7.35 -10.31
C GLU A 392 10.47 6.70 -9.91
N CYS A 393 10.44 5.82 -8.91
CA CYS A 393 11.61 5.09 -8.41
C CYS A 393 11.55 3.57 -8.61
N ASP A 394 10.42 3.04 -9.09
CA ASP A 394 10.19 1.63 -9.43
C ASP A 394 10.42 0.70 -8.24
N ILE A 395 9.78 1.03 -7.12
CA ILE A 395 9.81 0.29 -5.85
C ILE A 395 8.41 0.15 -5.28
N VAL A 396 8.25 -0.80 -4.35
CA VAL A 396 7.07 -0.93 -3.51
C VAL A 396 7.39 -0.38 -2.12
N VAL A 397 6.53 0.48 -1.59
CA VAL A 397 6.60 1.00 -0.23
C VAL A 397 5.38 0.56 0.58
N HIS A 398 5.48 0.63 1.91
CA HIS A 398 4.39 0.25 2.80
C HIS A 398 3.56 1.48 3.18
N ASN A 399 2.26 1.29 3.41
CA ASN A 399 1.37 2.35 3.87
C ASN A 399 1.03 2.28 5.37
N CYS A 400 0.62 3.37 6.01
CA CYS A 400 0.38 3.35 7.46
C CYS A 400 -0.74 2.39 7.90
N ASP A 401 -0.57 1.79 9.09
CA ASP A 401 -1.59 1.02 9.83
C ASP A 401 -1.97 1.78 11.12
N ASP A 402 -2.78 2.83 10.97
CA ASP A 402 -3.18 3.72 12.08
C ASP A 402 -4.00 3.00 13.18
N ILE A 403 -4.59 1.83 12.89
CA ILE A 403 -5.41 1.09 13.87
C ILE A 403 -4.59 0.65 15.09
N SER A 404 -3.35 0.20 14.88
CA SER A 404 -2.46 -0.21 15.97
C SER A 404 -2.08 0.97 16.86
N ILE A 405 -1.86 2.14 16.25
CA ILE A 405 -1.49 3.39 16.93
C ILE A 405 -2.67 3.97 17.72
N PHE A 406 -3.89 3.88 17.17
CA PHE A 406 -5.11 4.30 17.87
C PHE A 406 -5.42 3.39 19.07
N ALA A 407 -5.30 2.06 18.93
CA ALA A 407 -5.49 1.12 20.03
C ALA A 407 -4.49 1.38 21.17
N ALA A 408 -3.23 1.66 20.82
CA ALA A 408 -2.17 2.08 21.74
C ALA A 408 -2.51 3.38 22.50
N PHE A 409 -3.03 4.38 21.80
CA PHE A 409 -3.44 5.66 22.38
C PHE A 409 -4.59 5.49 23.39
N CYS A 410 -5.62 4.70 23.04
CA CYS A 410 -6.73 4.38 23.93
C CYS A 410 -6.27 3.67 25.22
N LEU A 411 -5.33 2.72 25.09
CA LEU A 411 -4.74 1.99 26.21
C LEU A 411 -3.98 2.92 27.19
N GLU A 412 -3.21 3.88 26.68
CA GLU A 412 -2.43 4.78 27.54
C GLU A 412 -3.27 5.88 28.19
N ARG A 413 -4.32 6.38 27.51
CA ARG A 413 -5.27 7.33 28.10
C ARG A 413 -6.05 6.69 29.25
N ALA A 414 -6.43 5.42 29.10
CA ALA A 414 -6.97 4.63 30.19
C ALA A 414 -5.95 4.47 31.34
N ARG A 415 -4.64 4.51 31.10
CA ARG A 415 -3.66 4.43 32.19
C ARG A 415 -3.54 5.72 32.99
N LYS A 416 -3.46 6.86 32.29
CA LYS A 416 -3.22 8.17 32.91
C LYS A 416 -4.38 8.72 33.71
N ASN A 417 -5.62 8.42 33.32
CA ASN A 417 -6.81 8.85 34.06
C ASN A 417 -7.03 8.09 35.39
N GLY A 418 -5.98 7.47 35.95
CA GLY A 418 -6.06 6.61 37.14
C GLY A 418 -6.84 5.31 36.92
N ASN A 419 -7.15 5.03 35.65
CA ASN A 419 -8.06 4.00 35.22
C ASN A 419 -7.36 2.67 34.92
N LEU A 420 -6.02 2.63 34.90
CA LEU A 420 -5.26 1.39 35.07
C LEU A 420 -4.34 1.57 36.29
N THR A 421 -4.77 1.07 37.45
CA THR A 421 -3.88 0.95 38.61
C THR A 421 -2.93 -0.24 38.43
N ARG A 422 -1.80 -0.28 39.16
CA ARG A 422 -0.72 -1.31 39.04
C ARG A 422 -1.15 -2.78 39.25
N THR A 423 -2.42 -3.04 39.51
CA THR A 423 -3.02 -4.36 39.75
C THR A 423 -4.11 -4.70 38.73
N VAL A 424 -3.97 -4.27 37.47
CA VAL A 424 -4.82 -4.77 36.39
C VAL A 424 -4.22 -6.07 35.85
N THR A 425 -4.88 -7.19 36.13
CA THR A 425 -4.50 -8.53 35.64
C THR A 425 -5.21 -8.92 34.33
N ASP A 426 -6.25 -8.17 33.96
CA ASP A 426 -7.09 -8.41 32.79
C ASP A 426 -7.47 -7.07 32.14
N VAL A 427 -7.05 -6.89 30.89
CA VAL A 427 -7.44 -5.77 30.05
C VAL A 427 -8.38 -6.29 28.96
N GLY A 428 -9.60 -5.74 28.91
CA GLY A 428 -10.58 -6.01 27.86
C GLY A 428 -10.73 -4.80 26.94
N LEU A 429 -10.48 -4.97 25.64
CA LEU A 429 -10.85 -3.98 24.63
C LEU A 429 -12.17 -4.42 24.01
N LEU A 430 -13.19 -3.59 24.14
CA LEU A 430 -14.46 -3.76 23.43
C LEU A 430 -14.50 -2.77 22.27
N SER A 431 -14.64 -3.27 21.04
CA SER A 431 -14.91 -2.45 19.86
C SER A 431 -16.27 -2.84 19.28
N CYS A 432 -17.16 -1.86 19.11
CA CYS A 432 -18.47 -2.07 18.48
C CYS A 432 -18.61 -1.18 17.23
N PRO A 433 -18.93 -1.74 16.05
CA PRO A 433 -19.46 -0.97 14.93
C PRO A 433 -20.94 -0.60 15.16
N TRP A 434 -21.36 0.59 14.73
CA TRP A 434 -22.77 1.00 14.73
C TRP A 434 -23.26 1.50 13.36
N LEU A 435 -24.57 1.44 13.17
CA LEU A 435 -25.28 2.07 12.04
C LEU A 435 -25.85 3.42 12.48
N LYS A 436 -25.88 4.40 11.56
CA LYS A 436 -26.74 5.59 11.75
C LYS A 436 -28.21 5.17 11.61
N ASN A 437 -29.14 5.98 12.12
CA ASN A 437 -30.59 5.87 11.89
C ASN A 437 -31.00 5.89 10.39
N THR A 438 -30.04 6.01 9.47
CA THR A 438 -30.19 5.94 8.01
C THR A 438 -29.85 4.56 7.41
N GLY A 439 -29.50 3.56 8.22
CA GLY A 439 -29.11 2.22 7.74
C GLY A 439 -27.71 2.14 7.12
N LYS A 440 -26.95 3.24 7.10
CA LYS A 440 -25.54 3.28 6.65
C LYS A 440 -24.58 3.11 7.84
N VAL A 441 -23.47 2.41 7.62
CA VAL A 441 -22.40 2.22 8.63
C VAL A 441 -21.86 3.59 9.05
N GLY A 442 -22.11 3.93 10.31
CA GLY A 442 -21.85 5.26 10.87
C GLY A 442 -20.43 5.39 11.42
N GLY A 443 -19.40 4.97 10.70
CA GLY A 443 -18.01 5.06 11.14
C GLY A 443 -17.62 4.14 12.32
N HIS A 444 -16.34 4.16 12.66
CA HIS A 444 -15.68 3.17 13.51
C HIS A 444 -15.60 3.56 14.99
N ASN A 445 -16.11 2.64 15.83
CA ASN A 445 -15.68 2.25 17.17
C ASN A 445 -16.20 3.07 18.37
N VAL A 446 -17.05 2.43 19.19
CA VAL A 446 -17.05 2.66 20.64
C VAL A 446 -15.90 1.81 21.15
N CYS A 447 -14.84 2.43 21.64
CA CYS A 447 -13.81 1.74 22.41
C CYS A 447 -14.20 1.82 23.89
N ALA A 448 -14.72 0.73 24.44
CA ALA A 448 -14.96 0.62 25.88
C ALA A 448 -13.82 -0.17 26.51
N PHE A 449 -13.11 0.48 27.42
CA PHE A 449 -12.00 -0.14 28.15
C PHE A 449 -12.49 -0.66 29.50
N ALA A 450 -12.46 -1.98 29.69
CA ALA A 450 -12.77 -2.62 30.96
C ALA A 450 -11.51 -3.22 31.58
N TYR A 451 -11.28 -2.91 32.85
CA TYR A 451 -10.21 -3.51 33.64
C TYR A 451 -10.79 -4.14 34.91
N ARG A 452 -10.17 -5.22 35.38
CA ARG A 452 -10.55 -5.86 36.64
C ARG A 452 -9.61 -5.45 37.75
N ASN A 453 -10.16 -5.01 38.89
CA ASN A 453 -9.42 -4.83 40.14
C ASN A 453 -10.07 -5.65 41.27
N ASN A 454 -9.51 -5.60 42.48
CA ASN A 454 -10.00 -6.36 43.65
C ASN A 454 -11.47 -6.10 44.03
N GLY A 455 -12.12 -5.07 43.46
CA GLY A 455 -13.53 -4.75 43.67
C GLY A 455 -14.46 -5.05 42.48
N GLY A 456 -13.98 -5.69 41.40
CA GLY A 456 -14.79 -6.03 40.22
C GLY A 456 -14.27 -5.46 38.89
N VAL A 457 -15.09 -5.53 37.83
CA VAL A 457 -14.79 -4.94 36.53
C VAL A 457 -15.16 -3.45 36.58
N LYS A 458 -14.19 -2.58 36.37
CA LYS A 458 -14.38 -1.13 36.23
C LYS A 458 -14.18 -0.72 34.77
N TRP A 459 -15.03 0.17 34.28
CA TRP A 459 -14.93 0.74 32.95
C TRP A 459 -14.22 2.09 33.06
N ALA A 460 -13.15 2.27 32.28
CA ALA A 460 -12.25 3.41 32.39
C ALA A 460 -12.62 4.58 31.48
N SER A 461 -12.91 4.28 30.22
CA SER A 461 -13.20 5.28 29.22
C SER A 461 -14.05 4.63 28.16
N ILE A 462 -15.11 5.35 27.81
CA ILE A 462 -16.11 4.93 26.85
C ILE A 462 -16.41 6.19 26.06
N SER A 463 -15.84 6.28 24.86
CA SER A 463 -16.07 7.40 23.96
C SER A 463 -16.43 6.86 22.58
N ASN A 464 -17.38 7.51 21.95
CA ASN A 464 -17.76 7.28 20.56
C ASN A 464 -16.96 8.26 19.69
N TRP A 465 -16.25 7.73 18.70
CA TRP A 465 -15.47 8.55 17.77
C TRP A 465 -15.99 8.42 16.33
N TYR A 466 -16.09 9.55 15.64
CA TYR A 466 -16.39 9.62 14.20
C TYR A 466 -15.53 10.71 13.57
N ASP A 467 -14.83 10.37 12.50
CA ASP A 467 -13.98 11.30 11.74
C ASP A 467 -12.94 12.07 12.59
N GLY A 468 -12.41 11.42 13.63
CA GLY A 468 -11.43 12.04 14.53
C GLY A 468 -12.01 12.97 15.59
N GLU A 469 -13.33 13.04 15.73
CA GLU A 469 -14.02 13.80 16.78
C GLU A 469 -14.78 12.88 17.74
N ILE A 470 -14.80 13.24 19.02
CA ILE A 470 -15.65 12.57 20.03
C ILE A 470 -17.09 13.00 19.75
N GLN A 471 -17.92 12.05 19.32
CA GLN A 471 -19.34 12.31 19.12
C GLN A 471 -20.06 12.32 20.46
N TRP A 472 -19.72 11.36 21.35
CA TRP A 472 -20.31 11.23 22.67
C TRP A 472 -19.29 10.68 23.68
N ASP A 473 -19.26 11.26 24.86
CA ASP A 473 -18.68 10.64 26.06
C ASP A 473 -19.80 9.90 26.82
N PHE A 474 -19.46 8.73 27.37
CA PHE A 474 -20.35 7.99 28.27
C PHE A 474 -19.72 7.92 29.66
N SER A 475 -20.51 8.20 30.69
CA SER A 475 -20.05 8.17 32.07
C SER A 475 -19.79 6.75 32.57
N ASP A 476 -20.61 5.80 32.11
CA ASP A 476 -20.62 4.41 32.56
C ASP A 476 -21.44 3.52 31.61
N LYS A 477 -21.58 2.24 31.97
CA LYS A 477 -22.34 1.24 31.23
C LYS A 477 -23.84 1.56 31.17
N GLU A 478 -24.43 2.12 32.22
CA GLU A 478 -25.86 2.46 32.28
C GLU A 478 -26.18 3.59 31.30
N ASP A 479 -25.30 4.59 31.16
CA ASP A 479 -25.44 5.69 30.19
C ASP A 479 -25.38 5.19 28.73
N ILE A 480 -24.51 4.22 28.43
CA ILE A 480 -24.50 3.55 27.11
C ILE A 480 -25.85 2.87 26.87
N ILE A 481 -26.30 2.04 27.81
CA ILE A 481 -27.55 1.28 27.68
C ILE A 481 -28.72 2.25 27.50
N LYS A 482 -28.77 3.33 28.29
CA LYS A 482 -29.81 4.35 28.22
C LYS A 482 -29.83 5.04 26.86
N LYS A 483 -28.69 5.48 26.34
CA LYS A 483 -28.58 6.14 25.02
C LYS A 483 -28.86 5.19 23.85
N MET A 484 -28.43 3.93 23.94
CA MET A 484 -28.75 2.90 22.95
C MET A 484 -30.24 2.56 22.94
N THR A 485 -30.83 2.41 24.13
CA THR A 485 -32.27 2.08 24.27
C THR A 485 -33.16 3.24 23.85
N ALA A 486 -32.68 4.48 23.96
CA ALA A 486 -33.36 5.68 23.46
C ALA A 486 -33.23 5.89 21.94
N GLY A 487 -32.63 4.94 21.19
CA GLY A 487 -32.61 4.97 19.72
C GLY A 487 -31.57 5.92 19.11
N PHE A 488 -30.57 6.35 19.89
CA PHE A 488 -29.50 7.22 19.38
C PHE A 488 -28.43 6.46 18.57
N ALA A 489 -28.34 5.12 18.71
CA ALA A 489 -27.43 4.26 17.93
C ALA A 489 -27.91 2.80 17.85
N THR A 490 -27.65 2.13 16.72
CA THR A 490 -27.96 0.69 16.50
C THR A 490 -26.66 -0.11 16.41
N SER A 491 -26.42 -1.05 17.33
CA SER A 491 -25.22 -1.91 17.34
C SER A 491 -25.40 -3.13 16.42
N LEU A 492 -24.33 -3.52 15.72
CA LEU A 492 -24.27 -4.71 14.86
C LEU A 492 -23.79 -5.99 15.59
N GLY A 493 -23.45 -5.90 16.88
CA GLY A 493 -22.83 -6.98 17.63
C GLY A 493 -21.63 -6.49 18.44
N TRP A 494 -21.15 -7.34 19.37
CA TRP A 494 -20.11 -6.99 20.35
C TRP A 494 -18.92 -7.92 20.14
N ALA A 495 -17.71 -7.38 19.99
CA ALA A 495 -16.46 -8.14 20.02
C ALA A 495 -15.69 -7.78 21.29
N TYR A 496 -15.40 -8.79 22.12
CA TYR A 496 -14.65 -8.65 23.37
C TYR A 496 -13.33 -9.40 23.26
N ALA A 497 -12.21 -8.67 23.23
CA ALA A 497 -10.87 -9.25 23.30
C ALA A 497 -10.34 -9.14 24.73
N ARG A 498 -9.96 -10.27 25.36
CA ARG A 498 -9.37 -10.33 26.71
C ARG A 498 -7.90 -10.66 26.61
N VAL A 499 -7.03 -9.82 27.17
CA VAL A 499 -5.61 -10.11 27.34
C VAL A 499 -5.33 -10.38 28.82
N SER A 500 -4.86 -11.59 29.13
CA SER A 500 -4.45 -11.99 30.48
C SER A 500 -2.93 -11.90 30.63
N LEU A 501 -2.44 -11.08 31.57
CA LEU A 501 -1.01 -10.92 31.82
C LEU A 501 -0.55 -11.93 32.88
N LYS A 502 0.20 -12.96 32.48
CA LYS A 502 0.87 -13.86 33.45
C LYS A 502 2.09 -13.18 34.06
N LYS A 503 2.14 -13.14 35.39
CA LYS A 503 3.23 -12.58 36.20
C LYS A 503 4.34 -13.62 36.35
N GLU A 504 5.23 -13.75 35.37
CA GLU A 504 6.50 -14.50 35.58
C GLU A 504 7.64 -13.54 35.90
N LYS A 505 8.29 -13.79 37.03
CA LYS A 505 9.42 -13.01 37.57
C LYS A 505 10.64 -13.17 36.66
N LEU A 506 10.99 -12.14 35.90
CA LEU A 506 12.32 -12.03 35.29
C LEU A 506 13.26 -11.27 36.23
N ARG A 507 14.03 -12.02 37.03
CA ARG A 507 15.32 -11.56 37.54
C ARG A 507 16.31 -11.67 36.38
N LEU A 508 16.85 -10.55 35.94
CA LEU A 508 18.05 -10.53 35.10
C LEU A 508 19.20 -11.15 35.91
N LYS A 509 19.70 -12.32 35.48
CA LYS A 509 21.07 -12.74 35.78
C LYS A 509 21.80 -12.82 34.45
N PRO A 510 23.03 -12.27 34.34
CA PRO A 510 23.88 -12.52 33.19
C PRO A 510 24.36 -13.97 33.30
N THR A 511 24.04 -14.81 32.32
CA THR A 511 24.62 -16.15 32.20
C THR A 511 25.64 -16.16 31.07
N GLU A 512 26.89 -16.32 31.47
CA GLU A 512 28.02 -16.78 30.67
C GLU A 512 27.68 -18.15 30.03
N TYR A 513 28.12 -18.35 28.79
CA TYR A 513 28.00 -19.63 28.10
C TYR A 513 29.21 -20.52 28.46
N HIS A 514 28.97 -21.62 29.17
CA HIS A 514 29.88 -22.77 29.19
C HIS A 514 29.25 -23.94 28.43
N TRP A 515 29.97 -24.43 27.42
CA TRP A 515 29.68 -25.69 26.75
C TRP A 515 30.15 -26.85 27.63
N ASN A 516 29.29 -27.84 27.82
CA ASN A 516 29.73 -29.16 28.27
C ASN A 516 29.14 -30.21 27.31
N VAL A 517 30.03 -30.78 26.49
CA VAL A 517 29.83 -31.99 25.73
C VAL A 517 30.13 -33.15 26.68
N LYS A 518 29.19 -34.08 26.86
CA LYS A 518 29.52 -35.44 27.25
C LYS A 518 28.71 -36.40 26.40
N GLY A 519 29.44 -37.27 25.69
CA GLY A 519 28.91 -38.52 25.21
C GLY A 519 28.90 -39.56 26.32
N ASP A 520 28.02 -40.53 26.17
CA ASP A 520 28.36 -41.95 26.04
C ASP A 520 27.46 -42.55 24.95
#